data_AF-A0A1E3Q9N0-F1
#
_entry.id   AF-A0A1E3Q9N0-F1
#
_cell.length_a   1.000
_cell.length_b   1.000
_cell.length_c   1.000
_cell.angle_alpha   90.00
_cell.angle_beta   90.00
_cell.angle_gamma   90.00
#
_symmetry.space_group_name_H-M   'P 1'
#
loop_
_entity.id
_entity.type
_entity.pdbx_description
1 polymer ?
#
loop_
_entity_poly.entity_id
_entity_poly.type
_entity_poly.pdbx_seq_one_letter_code
_entity_poly.pdbx_strand_id
1 'polypeptide(L)'
;MDIVYLVFDTIFGDALPVTIASGDELIAQMNHITSVGFGLYPPQSLSEKPIMPLVSNGTISQVVKLPLLQHSKCPEVALFSVSAACWNGSSGGGIFTRTSDRRLLGMITSNGRVDATGTIHPQLGFIIPSNVILLGWEAIKHGGEVHLSDTVIRLWRMQKTHEDVHENIERSGGLKVKL
;
A
#
# COMPACT_ATOMS: atom_id res chain seq x y z
N MET A 1 8.90 7.97 -2.21
CA MET A 1 8.02 7.03 -1.45
C MET A 1 7.00 7.88 -0.72
N ASP A 2 5.74 7.45 -0.70
CA ASP A 2 4.67 8.10 0.09
C ASP A 2 4.68 7.59 1.55
N ILE A 3 5.89 7.49 2.14
CA ILE A 3 6.11 7.01 3.50
C ILE A 3 6.92 8.07 4.22
N VAL A 4 6.48 8.42 5.43
CA VAL A 4 7.18 9.33 6.35
C VAL A 4 7.40 8.58 7.66
N TYR A 5 8.62 8.66 8.20
CA TYR A 5 8.97 8.10 9.50
C TYR A 5 9.06 9.24 10.51
N LEU A 6 8.31 9.12 11.60
CA LEU A 6 8.30 10.10 12.69
C LEU A 6 8.99 9.49 13.90
N VAL A 7 9.92 10.24 14.49
CA VAL A 7 10.57 9.89 15.75
C VAL A 7 9.94 10.74 16.84
N PHE A 8 9.46 10.09 17.90
CA PHE A 8 8.88 10.76 19.05
C PHE A 8 9.86 10.68 20.21
N ASP A 9 10.19 11.83 20.80
CA ASP A 9 11.08 11.91 21.98
C ASP A 9 10.40 11.37 23.25
N THR A 10 9.09 11.17 23.21
CA THR A 10 8.30 10.64 24.31
C THR A 10 7.89 9.20 24.00
N ILE A 11 8.21 8.29 24.93
CA ILE A 11 7.64 6.94 24.90
C ILE A 11 6.15 7.11 25.25
N PHE A 12 5.27 6.84 24.29
CA PHE A 12 3.86 6.67 24.59
C PHE A 12 3.74 5.46 25.53
N GLY A 13 3.50 5.70 26.83
CA GLY A 13 3.69 4.72 27.90
C GLY A 13 3.00 3.37 27.69
N ASP A 14 1.84 3.36 27.04
CA ASP A 14 1.05 2.16 26.72
C ASP A 14 1.06 1.80 25.22
N ALA A 15 1.85 2.47 24.38
CA ALA A 15 1.90 2.15 22.95
C ALA A 15 2.65 0.84 22.74
N LEU A 16 1.91 -0.16 22.24
CA LEU A 16 2.49 -1.43 21.84
C LEU A 16 2.97 -1.34 20.39
N PRO A 17 4.22 -1.73 20.10
CA PRO A 17 4.69 -1.80 18.73
C PRO A 17 3.86 -2.82 17.95
N VAL A 18 3.63 -2.51 16.68
CA VAL A 18 2.92 -3.41 15.77
C VAL A 18 3.88 -4.46 15.23
N THR A 19 3.47 -5.73 15.27
CA THR A 19 4.19 -6.82 14.60
C THR A 19 4.01 -6.72 13.09
N ILE A 20 5.11 -6.73 12.33
CA ILE A 20 5.07 -6.65 10.87
C ILE A 20 5.02 -8.05 10.28
N ALA A 21 4.11 -8.29 9.33
CA ALA A 21 4.02 -9.54 8.60
C ALA A 21 5.12 -9.62 7.52
N SER A 22 5.65 -10.81 7.30
CA SER A 22 6.55 -11.07 6.16
C SER A 22 5.80 -10.98 4.82
N GLY A 23 6.51 -10.73 3.72
CA GLY A 23 5.91 -10.60 2.39
C GLY A 23 5.15 -11.86 1.92
N ASP A 24 5.55 -13.04 2.39
CA ASP A 24 4.92 -14.32 2.05
C ASP A 24 3.58 -14.54 2.76
N GLU A 25 3.41 -13.95 3.95
CA GLU A 25 2.14 -14.01 4.72
C GLU A 25 1.01 -13.28 4.00
N LEU A 26 1.32 -12.35 3.10
CA LEU A 26 0.34 -11.58 2.34
C LEU A 26 -0.55 -12.48 1.47
N ILE A 27 0.02 -13.54 0.88
CA ILE A 27 -0.74 -14.50 0.07
C ILE A 27 -1.65 -15.37 0.95
N ALA A 28 -1.18 -15.75 2.15
CA ALA A 28 -1.96 -16.55 3.08
C ALA A 28 -3.20 -15.81 3.61
N GLN A 29 -3.18 -14.47 3.61
CA GLN A 29 -4.22 -13.61 4.18
C GLN A 29 -5.17 -13.03 3.13
N MET A 30 -5.09 -13.47 1.86
CA MET A 30 -5.86 -12.93 0.74
C MET A 30 -7.35 -12.74 1.02
N ASN A 31 -7.97 -13.64 1.79
CA ASN A 31 -9.41 -13.63 2.01
C ASN A 31 -9.85 -12.91 3.30
N HIS A 32 -8.92 -12.57 4.20
CA HIS A 32 -9.26 -12.13 5.54
C HIS A 32 -8.29 -11.08 6.07
N ILE A 33 -8.64 -9.82 5.85
CA ILE A 33 -7.88 -8.68 6.36
C ILE A 33 -8.78 -7.70 7.12
N THR A 34 -8.16 -6.88 7.95
CA THR A 34 -8.80 -5.78 8.65
C THR A 34 -8.02 -4.49 8.39
N SER A 35 -8.72 -3.45 7.92
CA SER A 35 -8.23 -2.08 7.85
C SER A 35 -8.49 -1.36 9.17
N VAL A 36 -7.53 -0.53 9.59
CA VAL A 36 -7.62 0.33 10.77
C VAL A 36 -7.07 1.70 10.39
N GLY A 37 -7.88 2.76 10.52
CA GLY A 37 -7.46 4.13 10.26
C GLY A 37 -8.42 5.15 10.86
N PHE A 38 -8.01 6.41 11.00
CA PHE A 38 -8.82 7.41 11.70
C PHE A 38 -9.78 8.19 10.79
N GLY A 39 -9.57 8.24 9.47
CA GLY A 39 -10.48 8.96 8.58
C GLY A 39 -10.48 10.47 8.79
N LEU A 40 -11.41 11.19 8.17
CA LEU A 40 -11.61 12.65 8.33
C LEU A 40 -12.39 13.01 9.60
N TYR A 41 -12.12 12.39 10.76
CA TYR A 41 -12.66 12.93 12.01
C TYR A 41 -11.85 14.16 12.43
N PRO A 42 -12.40 15.38 12.33
CA PRO A 42 -11.71 16.54 12.89
C PRO A 42 -11.68 16.40 14.42
N PRO A 43 -10.60 16.80 15.10
CA PRO A 43 -10.59 16.93 16.55
C PRO A 43 -11.42 18.16 16.94
N GLN A 44 -12.74 18.11 16.75
CA GLN A 44 -13.65 19.16 17.17
C GLN A 44 -14.73 18.53 18.05
N SER A 45 -14.73 18.96 19.32
CA SER A 45 -15.49 18.41 20.44
C SER A 45 -15.00 17.04 20.91
N LEU A 46 -13.75 16.97 21.40
CA LEU A 46 -13.39 15.95 22.37
C LEU A 46 -14.26 16.17 23.63
N SER A 47 -15.42 15.52 23.65
CA SER A 47 -15.87 14.90 24.89
C SER A 47 -14.69 14.12 25.48
N GLU A 48 -14.66 13.88 26.79
CA GLU A 48 -13.61 13.11 27.50
C GLU A 48 -13.34 11.69 26.94
N LYS A 49 -14.00 11.28 25.85
CA LYS A 49 -13.83 9.99 25.19
C LYS A 49 -12.70 10.02 24.17
N PRO A 50 -11.83 8.98 24.16
CA PRO A 50 -10.78 8.83 23.17
C PRO A 50 -11.38 8.64 21.76
N ILE A 51 -10.68 9.17 20.75
CA ILE A 51 -11.02 8.97 19.34
C ILE A 51 -10.81 7.49 19.02
N MET A 52 -11.86 6.84 18.51
CA MET A 52 -11.79 5.44 18.08
C MET A 52 -11.46 5.36 16.58
N PRO A 53 -10.59 4.43 16.16
CA PRO A 53 -10.31 4.23 14.74
C PRO A 53 -11.50 3.62 14.03
N LEU A 54 -11.65 3.93 12.74
CA LEU A 54 -12.50 3.20 11.82
C LEU A 54 -11.87 1.84 11.52
N VAL A 55 -12.67 0.79 11.66
CA VAL A 55 -12.28 -0.59 11.41
C VAL A 55 -13.18 -1.18 10.34
N SER A 56 -12.61 -1.76 9.30
CA SER A 56 -13.37 -2.44 8.24
C SER A 56 -12.69 -3.73 7.82
N ASN A 57 -13.50 -4.78 7.61
CA ASN A 57 -13.02 -6.07 7.12
C ASN A 57 -13.14 -6.15 5.60
N GLY A 58 -12.23 -6.90 4.99
CA GLY A 58 -12.28 -7.16 3.57
C GLY A 58 -11.30 -8.24 3.14
N THR A 59 -10.95 -8.19 1.87
CA THR A 59 -10.04 -9.09 1.18
C THR A 59 -8.96 -8.30 0.45
N ILE A 60 -7.86 -8.97 0.14
CA ILE A 60 -6.87 -8.49 -0.82
C ILE A 60 -7.43 -8.80 -2.21
N SER A 61 -7.65 -7.74 -3.01
CA SER A 61 -8.24 -7.84 -4.34
C SER A 61 -7.19 -8.15 -5.40
N GLN A 62 -6.00 -7.56 -5.28
CA GLN A 62 -4.90 -7.78 -6.23
C GLN A 62 -3.56 -7.59 -5.55
N VAL A 63 -2.57 -8.40 -5.93
CA VAL A 63 -1.18 -8.26 -5.50
C VAL A 63 -0.31 -8.00 -6.73
N VAL A 64 0.43 -6.89 -6.73
CA VAL A 64 1.36 -6.54 -7.80
C VAL A 64 2.77 -6.82 -7.32
N LYS A 65 3.45 -7.74 -8.00
CA LYS A 65 4.85 -8.08 -7.74
C LYS A 65 5.76 -7.52 -8.81
N LEU A 66 6.79 -6.77 -8.40
CA LEU A 66 7.80 -6.18 -9.27
C LEU A 66 9.16 -6.18 -8.57
N PRO A 67 10.28 -6.15 -9.31
CA PRO A 67 11.57 -5.89 -8.70
C PRO A 67 11.57 -4.50 -8.05
N LEU A 68 11.69 -4.46 -6.72
CA LEU A 68 11.62 -3.20 -5.97
C LEU A 68 12.81 -2.30 -6.27
N LEU A 69 14.01 -2.87 -6.34
CA LEU A 69 15.27 -2.17 -6.50
C LEU A 69 15.75 -2.20 -7.96
N GLN A 70 16.42 -1.13 -8.39
CA GLN A 70 16.87 -0.93 -9.79
C GLN A 70 17.73 -2.08 -10.35
N HIS A 71 18.48 -2.78 -9.49
CA HIS A 71 19.34 -3.90 -9.87
C HIS A 71 18.83 -5.27 -9.41
N SER A 72 17.67 -5.33 -8.76
CA SER A 72 17.06 -6.61 -8.37
C SER A 72 16.37 -7.24 -9.57
N LYS A 73 16.44 -8.56 -9.65
CA LYS A 73 15.61 -9.38 -10.54
C LYS A 73 14.53 -10.15 -9.79
N CYS A 74 14.55 -10.11 -8.46
CA CYS A 74 13.60 -10.83 -7.63
C CYS A 74 12.31 -9.99 -7.52
N PRO A 75 11.16 -10.50 -8.00
CA PRO A 75 9.91 -9.79 -7.87
C PRO A 75 9.39 -9.89 -6.43
N GLU A 76 9.18 -8.75 -5.80
CA GLU A 76 8.59 -8.64 -4.47
C GLU A 76 7.27 -7.87 -4.55
N VAL A 77 6.46 -7.94 -3.49
CA VAL A 77 5.20 -7.19 -3.47
C VAL A 77 5.53 -5.70 -3.45
N ALA A 78 5.05 -4.98 -4.47
CA ALA A 78 5.27 -3.54 -4.66
C ALA A 78 4.02 -2.71 -4.36
N LEU A 79 2.85 -3.30 -4.54
CA LEU A 79 1.55 -2.70 -4.25
C LEU A 79 0.54 -3.82 -4.10
N PHE A 80 -0.47 -3.63 -3.24
CA PHE A 80 -1.66 -4.46 -3.30
C PHE A 80 -2.92 -3.61 -3.12
N SER A 81 -4.03 -4.09 -3.65
CA SER A 81 -5.33 -3.45 -3.48
C SER A 81 -6.24 -4.29 -2.58
N VAL A 82 -7.17 -3.63 -1.90
CA VAL A 82 -8.06 -4.25 -0.92
C VAL A 82 -9.49 -3.79 -1.08
N SER A 83 -10.43 -4.65 -0.66
CA SER A 83 -11.86 -4.35 -0.56
C SER A 83 -12.30 -3.79 0.79
N ALA A 84 -11.42 -3.83 1.79
CA ALA A 84 -11.66 -3.23 3.10
C ALA A 84 -11.80 -1.70 2.97
N ALA A 85 -12.79 -1.11 3.65
CA ALA A 85 -13.13 0.30 3.45
C ALA A 85 -12.00 1.24 3.92
N CYS A 86 -11.43 1.98 2.96
CA CYS A 86 -10.47 3.06 3.16
C CYS A 86 -11.16 4.40 2.90
N TRP A 87 -11.52 5.11 3.96
CA TRP A 87 -12.18 6.40 3.85
C TRP A 87 -11.15 7.51 3.63
N ASN A 88 -11.60 8.69 3.20
CA ASN A 88 -10.73 9.86 3.20
C ASN A 88 -10.17 10.07 4.61
N GLY A 89 -8.90 10.44 4.69
CA GLY A 89 -8.18 10.58 5.97
C GLY A 89 -7.76 9.26 6.61
N SER A 90 -8.00 8.11 5.97
CA SER A 90 -7.46 6.82 6.42
C SER A 90 -5.99 6.58 6.00
N SER A 91 -5.40 7.47 5.18
CA SER A 91 -3.99 7.41 4.78
C SER A 91 -3.07 7.43 6.01
N GLY A 92 -2.05 6.57 6.02
CA GLY A 92 -1.22 6.31 7.20
C GLY A 92 -1.80 5.28 8.17
N GLY A 93 -3.06 4.86 7.98
CA GLY A 93 -3.64 3.69 8.63
C GLY A 93 -3.03 2.38 8.13
N GLY A 94 -3.38 1.27 8.78
CA GLY A 94 -2.79 -0.04 8.52
C GLY A 94 -3.79 -1.09 8.02
N ILE A 95 -3.29 -2.06 7.26
CA ILE A 95 -3.96 -3.31 6.93
C ILE A 95 -3.34 -4.43 7.73
N PHE A 96 -4.16 -5.21 8.41
CA PHE A 96 -3.76 -6.23 9.37
C PHE A 96 -4.31 -7.60 9.02
N THR A 97 -3.57 -8.63 9.40
CA THR A 97 -4.07 -10.00 9.41
C THR A 97 -5.24 -10.13 10.39
N ARG A 98 -6.16 -11.06 10.11
CA ARG A 98 -7.28 -11.38 11.02
C ARG A 98 -6.96 -12.48 12.03
N THR A 99 -5.70 -12.89 12.11
CA THR A 99 -5.17 -13.83 13.10
C THR A 99 -5.06 -13.16 14.47
N SER A 100 -4.90 -13.97 15.52
CA SER A 100 -4.81 -13.48 16.91
C SER A 100 -3.63 -12.51 17.14
N ASP A 101 -2.57 -12.62 16.35
CA ASP A 101 -1.36 -11.80 16.43
C ASP A 101 -1.41 -10.52 15.60
N ARG A 102 -2.49 -10.27 14.84
CA ARG A 102 -2.81 -9.00 14.14
C ARG A 102 -1.58 -8.31 13.52
N ARG A 103 -0.91 -8.99 12.59
CA ARG A 103 0.31 -8.48 11.97
C ARG A 103 -0.01 -7.47 10.87
N LEU A 104 0.82 -6.44 10.73
CA LEU A 104 0.72 -5.44 9.68
C LEU A 104 1.17 -6.00 8.32
N LEU A 105 0.26 -5.99 7.36
CA LEU A 105 0.49 -6.36 5.96
C LEU A 105 0.92 -5.17 5.10
N GLY A 106 0.53 -3.95 5.48
CA GLY A 106 0.88 -2.74 4.75
C GLY A 106 0.14 -1.50 5.25
N MET A 107 0.47 -0.35 4.69
CA MET A 107 -0.10 0.95 5.04
C MET A 107 -1.01 1.49 3.93
N ILE A 108 -2.16 2.03 4.34
CA ILE A 108 -3.14 2.66 3.44
C ILE A 108 -2.51 3.94 2.90
N THR A 109 -2.45 4.10 1.58
CA THR A 109 -2.00 5.36 0.97
C THR A 109 -3.13 6.13 0.33
N SER A 110 -4.01 5.44 -0.41
CA SER A 110 -5.11 6.09 -1.12
C SER A 110 -6.32 5.17 -1.29
N ASN A 111 -7.46 5.79 -1.57
CA ASN A 111 -8.66 5.13 -2.07
C ASN A 111 -8.88 5.49 -3.54
N GLY A 112 -9.66 4.67 -4.24
CA GLY A 112 -10.02 4.91 -5.63
C GLY A 112 -10.90 6.15 -5.75
N ARG A 113 -10.54 7.05 -6.68
CA ARG A 113 -11.36 8.20 -7.08
C ARG A 113 -11.55 8.19 -8.59
N VAL A 114 -12.78 8.36 -9.03
CA VAL A 114 -13.09 8.57 -10.45
C VAL A 114 -12.91 10.05 -10.76
N ASP A 115 -11.95 10.39 -11.62
CA ASP A 115 -11.63 11.80 -11.92
C ASP A 115 -12.80 12.56 -12.55
N ALA A 116 -13.55 11.91 -13.46
CA ALA A 116 -14.64 12.52 -14.19
C ALA A 116 -15.81 12.96 -13.28
N THR A 117 -16.09 12.21 -12.21
CA THR A 117 -17.25 12.44 -11.33
C THR A 117 -16.85 12.88 -9.93
N GLY A 118 -15.58 12.73 -9.55
CA GLY A 118 -15.10 12.88 -8.18
C GLY A 118 -15.57 11.76 -7.24
N THR A 119 -16.23 10.71 -7.75
CA THR A 119 -16.76 9.62 -6.92
C THR A 119 -15.63 8.89 -6.22
N ILE A 120 -15.74 8.73 -4.90
CA ILE A 120 -14.79 7.98 -4.09
C ILE A 120 -15.32 6.56 -3.90
N HIS A 121 -14.45 5.58 -4.12
CA HIS A 121 -14.69 4.16 -3.89
C HIS A 121 -13.92 3.73 -2.65
N PRO A 122 -14.52 3.79 -1.45
CA PRO A 122 -13.82 3.42 -0.22
C PRO A 122 -13.44 1.93 -0.20
N GLN A 123 -14.17 1.08 -0.91
CA GLN A 123 -13.88 -0.35 -1.07
C GLN A 123 -12.82 -0.65 -2.13
N LEU A 124 -12.08 0.35 -2.60
CA LEU A 124 -10.92 0.18 -3.46
C LEU A 124 -9.75 0.93 -2.82
N GLY A 125 -9.07 0.27 -1.89
CA GLY A 125 -7.88 0.82 -1.23
C GLY A 125 -6.60 0.38 -1.92
N PHE A 126 -5.62 1.27 -2.05
CA PHE A 126 -4.26 0.97 -2.49
C PHE A 126 -3.30 1.02 -1.31
N ILE A 127 -2.50 -0.03 -1.16
CA ILE A 127 -1.74 -0.30 0.04
C ILE A 127 -0.26 -0.44 -0.30
N ILE A 128 0.59 0.27 0.44
CA ILE A 128 2.03 0.08 0.39
C ILE A 128 2.40 -1.13 1.27
N PRO A 129 3.06 -2.15 0.70
CA PRO A 129 3.38 -3.38 1.40
C PRO A 129 4.33 -3.25 2.59
N SER A 130 4.22 -4.15 3.57
CA SER A 130 5.10 -4.21 4.73
C SER A 130 6.59 -4.33 4.38
N ASN A 131 6.95 -5.13 3.37
CA ASN A 131 8.34 -5.25 2.90
C ASN A 131 8.89 -3.93 2.36
N VAL A 132 8.05 -3.10 1.73
CA VAL A 132 8.44 -1.75 1.28
C VAL A 132 8.66 -0.81 2.47
N ILE A 133 7.83 -0.91 3.50
CA ILE A 133 7.99 -0.14 4.75
C ILE A 133 9.28 -0.54 5.48
N LEU A 134 9.59 -1.84 5.54
CA LEU A 134 10.83 -2.35 6.13
C LEU A 134 12.06 -1.89 5.35
N LEU A 135 11.99 -1.93 4.01
CA LEU A 135 13.06 -1.46 3.14
C LEU A 135 13.42 0.01 3.39
N GLY A 136 12.41 0.88 3.51
CA GLY A 136 12.63 2.30 3.83
C GLY A 136 13.20 2.51 5.25
N TRP A 137 12.74 1.70 6.21
CA TRP A 137 13.22 1.78 7.60
C TRP A 137 14.70 1.41 7.71
N GLU A 138 15.11 0.31 7.09
CA GLU A 138 16.51 -0.12 7.10
C GLU A 138 17.41 0.91 6.43
N ALA A 139 16.98 1.55 5.34
CA ALA A 139 17.74 2.63 4.70
C ALA A 139 17.97 3.80 5.65
N ILE A 140 16.92 4.27 6.36
CA ILE A 140 17.05 5.37 7.33
C ILE A 140 17.99 5.00 8.47
N LYS A 141 17.84 3.81 9.03
CA LYS A 141 18.67 3.31 10.14
C LYS A 141 20.15 3.26 9.78
N HIS A 142 20.46 2.99 8.51
CA HIS A 142 21.83 2.90 8.00
C HIS A 142 22.31 4.20 7.31
N GLY A 143 21.53 5.27 7.34
CA GLY A 143 21.87 6.55 6.70
C GLY A 143 21.98 6.46 5.17
N GLY A 144 21.29 5.50 4.56
CA GLY A 144 21.30 5.25 3.12
C GLY A 144 20.04 5.71 2.41
N GLU A 145 20.02 5.50 1.10
CA GLU A 145 18.88 5.80 0.22
C GLU A 145 18.33 4.52 -0.41
N VAL A 146 17.01 4.49 -0.68
CA VAL A 146 16.38 3.40 -1.44
C VAL A 146 16.25 3.81 -2.90
N HIS A 147 17.02 3.15 -3.78
CA HIS A 147 16.90 3.33 -5.23
C HIS A 147 15.89 2.34 -5.81
N LEU A 148 14.64 2.78 -5.89
CA LEU A 148 13.54 2.02 -6.47
C LEU A 148 13.69 1.87 -7.98
N SER A 149 13.17 0.76 -8.53
CA SER A 149 13.08 0.59 -9.98
C SER A 149 12.09 1.57 -10.60
N ASP A 150 12.37 2.01 -11.84
CA ASP A 150 11.50 2.94 -12.57
C ASP A 150 10.07 2.40 -12.73
N THR A 151 9.92 1.09 -12.88
CA THR A 151 8.60 0.45 -13.01
C THR A 151 7.78 0.59 -11.74
N VAL A 152 8.40 0.49 -10.56
CA VAL A 152 7.72 0.71 -9.27
C VAL A 152 7.34 2.18 -9.10
N ILE A 153 8.23 3.11 -9.48
CA ILE A 153 7.92 4.53 -9.46
C ILE A 153 6.73 4.85 -10.37
N ARG A 154 6.69 4.28 -11.58
CA ARG A 154 5.54 4.42 -12.50
C ARG A 154 4.27 3.81 -11.92
N LEU A 155 4.35 2.61 -11.34
CA LEU A 155 3.21 1.94 -10.70
C LEU A 155 2.58 2.83 -9.63
N TRP A 156 3.39 3.40 -8.73
CA TRP A 156 2.87 4.22 -7.63
C TRP A 156 2.36 5.60 -8.08
N ARG A 157 2.76 6.04 -9.27
CA ARG A 157 2.17 7.21 -9.94
C ARG A 157 0.93 6.85 -10.78
N MET A 158 0.47 5.60 -10.69
CA MET A 158 -0.64 5.05 -11.49
C MET A 158 -0.42 5.24 -13.01
N GLN A 159 0.83 5.18 -13.45
CA GLN A 159 1.22 5.25 -14.86
C GLN A 159 1.24 3.84 -15.48
N LYS A 160 1.19 3.76 -16.81
CA LYS A 160 1.35 2.49 -17.54
C LYS A 160 2.67 1.81 -17.11
N THR A 161 2.56 0.56 -16.65
CA THR A 161 3.70 -0.28 -16.24
C THR A 161 4.09 -1.33 -17.29
N HIS A 162 3.26 -1.49 -18.33
CA HIS A 162 3.48 -2.38 -19.46
C HIS A 162 3.50 -1.57 -20.76
N GLU A 163 4.20 -2.10 -21.76
CA GLU A 163 4.09 -1.62 -23.13
C GLU A 163 2.82 -2.16 -23.77
N ASP A 164 2.09 -1.32 -24.47
CA ASP A 164 0.92 -1.75 -25.22
C ASP A 164 1.39 -2.53 -26.47
N VAL A 165 0.85 -3.74 -26.65
CA VAL A 165 1.17 -4.58 -27.81
C VAL A 165 0.77 -3.87 -29.11
N HIS A 166 -0.29 -3.05 -29.09
CA HIS A 166 -0.73 -2.29 -30.25
C HIS A 166 0.25 -1.15 -30.62
N GLU A 167 0.77 -0.43 -29.62
CA GLU A 167 1.80 0.61 -29.84
C GLU A 167 3.10 -0.01 -30.40
N ASN A 168 3.42 -1.25 -30.02
CA ASN A 168 4.58 -1.97 -30.56
C ASN A 168 4.36 -2.47 -31.99
N ILE A 169 3.16 -2.92 -32.37
CA ILE A 169 2.84 -3.35 -33.73
C ILE A 169 2.92 -2.18 -34.73
N GLU A 170 2.46 -0.99 -34.33
CA GLU A 170 2.55 0.21 -35.16
C GLU A 170 4.00 0.68 -35.35
N ARG A 171 4.83 0.61 -34.29
CA ARG A 171 6.26 0.95 -34.34
C ARG A 171 7.12 -0.07 -35.09
N SER A 172 6.73 -1.34 -35.11
CA SER A 172 7.46 -2.42 -35.78
C SER A 172 7.00 -2.68 -37.22
N GLY A 173 6.16 -1.81 -37.79
CA GLY A 173 5.78 -1.88 -39.20
C GLY A 173 4.78 -2.99 -39.54
N GLY A 174 3.95 -3.38 -38.56
CA GLY A 174 2.91 -4.39 -38.74
C GLY A 174 3.43 -5.82 -38.59
N LEU A 175 2.71 -6.61 -37.78
CA LEU A 175 2.92 -8.05 -37.70
C LEU A 175 2.54 -8.69 -39.04
N LYS A 176 3.53 -9.03 -39.88
CA LYS A 176 3.30 -9.90 -41.04
C LYS A 176 3.11 -11.33 -40.56
N VAL A 177 1.87 -11.68 -40.20
CA VAL A 177 1.48 -13.08 -40.04
C VAL A 177 1.50 -13.72 -41.42
N LYS A 178 2.51 -14.56 -41.69
CA LYS A 178 2.45 -15.51 -42.80
C LYS A 178 1.51 -16.64 -42.37
N LEU A 179 0.36 -16.74 -43.02
CA LEU A 179 -0.42 -17.98 -43.09
C LEU A 179 0.34 -19.01 -43.94
#